data_AF-A0A258AEK2-F1
#
_entry.id   AF-A0A258AEK2-F1
#
_cell.length_a   1.000
_cell.length_b   1.000
_cell.length_c   1.000
_cell.angle_alpha   90.00
_cell.angle_beta   90.00
_cell.angle_gamma   90.00
#
_symmetry.space_group_name_H-M   'P 1'
#
loop_
_entity.id
_entity.type
_entity.pdbx_description
1 polymer ?
#
loop_
_entity_poly.entity_id
_entity_poly.type
_entity_poly.pdbx_seq_one_letter_code
_entity_poly.pdbx_strand_id
1 'polypeptide(L)'
;MQAGVPVGLLLANAVFMIVSSMNEAAFLSWGWRVPFLLGVLLLGVGMFIRLKIIESPVFTQAKAQDAGPKVPIFAVLRDHPRNVLLAMGARFAENAFFYIFTVLVLSYGSQQLGMPQAMLLNAVLIGSAVQLVAIPCFGALSDRIGRRPVYLGGALFLLLFAFPFFWMIETRQVGLVILAVVIGLIGHAAMYGPQAAFFSELFGTRVRYSGASLGYQLASPLAGGMAPLIATALLDRTGGKPWLVAVYLIVMAVITLVAVWLAEETNKKAL
;
A
#
# COMPACT_ATOMS: atom_id res chain seq x y z
N MET A 1 3.11 -7.35 -10.94
CA MET A 1 3.43 -5.93 -11.20
C MET A 1 3.03 -5.09 -9.98
N GLN A 2 3.94 -4.88 -9.02
CA GLN A 2 3.71 -3.98 -7.87
C GLN A 2 4.72 -2.82 -7.81
N ALA A 3 5.76 -2.86 -8.66
CA ALA A 3 6.75 -1.79 -8.79
C ALA A 3 6.18 -0.48 -9.37
N GLY A 4 4.99 -0.49 -9.97
CA GLY A 4 4.37 0.72 -10.54
C GLY A 4 3.95 1.75 -9.49
N VAL A 5 3.53 1.31 -8.29
CA VAL A 5 3.06 2.23 -7.24
C VAL A 5 4.22 3.04 -6.64
N PRO A 6 5.35 2.45 -6.21
CA PRO A 6 6.46 3.22 -5.65
C PRO A 6 7.18 4.07 -6.69
N VAL A 7 7.30 3.61 -7.95
CA VAL A 7 7.82 4.43 -9.05
C VAL A 7 6.91 5.64 -9.30
N GLY A 8 5.59 5.42 -9.33
CA GLY A 8 4.61 6.50 -9.47
C GLY A 8 4.67 7.50 -8.30
N LEU A 9 4.86 7.00 -7.07
CA LEU A 9 4.99 7.83 -5.87
C LEU A 9 6.28 8.65 -5.86
N LEU A 10 7.40 8.07 -6.32
CA LEU A 10 8.69 8.76 -6.45
C LEU A 10 8.66 9.84 -7.51
N LEU A 11 8.05 9.55 -8.66
CA LEU A 11 7.84 10.53 -9.72
C LEU A 11 6.90 11.63 -9.24
N ALA A 12 5.79 11.29 -8.58
CA ALA A 12 4.87 12.28 -8.01
C ALA A 12 5.56 13.20 -7.00
N ASN A 13 6.40 12.65 -6.10
CA ASN A 13 7.13 13.44 -5.11
C ASN A 13 8.27 14.26 -5.71
N ALA A 14 9.02 13.75 -6.70
CA ALA A 14 10.05 14.53 -7.38
C ALA A 14 9.44 15.75 -8.10
N VAL A 15 8.28 15.53 -8.72
CA VAL A 15 7.51 16.60 -9.38
C VAL A 15 6.97 17.58 -8.34
N PHE A 16 6.44 17.07 -7.23
CA PHE A 16 6.00 17.90 -6.12
C PHE A 16 7.14 18.76 -5.57
N MET A 17 8.36 18.23 -5.40
CA MET A 17 9.53 19.00 -4.96
C MET A 17 9.92 20.11 -5.94
N ILE A 18 9.92 19.84 -7.24
CA ILE A 18 10.22 20.84 -8.28
C ILE A 18 9.16 21.94 -8.30
N VAL A 19 7.91 21.57 -8.08
CA VAL A 19 6.78 22.50 -8.11
C VAL A 19 6.68 23.32 -6.81
N SER A 20 7.06 22.74 -5.68
CA SER A 20 7.08 23.41 -4.37
C SER A 20 8.32 24.28 -4.13
N SER A 21 9.36 24.16 -4.95
CA SER A 21 10.47 25.12 -4.99
C SER A 21 10.18 26.37 -5.82
N MET A 22 9.02 26.43 -6.50
CA MET A 22 8.57 27.63 -7.20
C MET A 22 8.04 28.68 -6.22
N ASN A 23 8.20 29.95 -6.59
CA ASN A 23 7.53 31.07 -5.91
C ASN A 23 6.00 30.87 -5.94
N GLU A 24 5.30 31.26 -4.88
CA GLU A 24 3.85 31.06 -4.67
C GLU A 24 3.02 31.59 -5.86
N ALA A 25 3.40 32.75 -6.41
CA ALA A 25 2.76 33.33 -7.60
C ALA A 25 2.94 32.46 -8.87
N ALA A 26 4.07 31.78 -9.03
CA ALA A 26 4.35 30.90 -10.16
C ALA A 26 3.61 29.56 -10.01
N PHE A 27 3.49 29.05 -8.78
CA PHE A 27 2.71 27.86 -8.50
C PHE A 27 1.22 28.06 -8.81
N LEU A 28 0.63 29.16 -8.31
CA LEU A 28 -0.79 29.47 -8.49
C LEU A 28 -1.15 29.83 -9.95
N SER A 29 -0.23 30.48 -10.68
CA SER A 29 -0.46 30.83 -12.08
C SER A 29 -0.47 29.59 -12.98
N TRP A 30 0.51 28.71 -12.86
CA TRP A 30 0.60 27.53 -13.76
C TRP A 30 1.24 26.27 -13.18
N GLY A 31 2.09 26.38 -12.15
CA GLY A 31 2.81 25.24 -11.58
C GLY A 31 1.91 24.10 -11.10
N TRP A 32 0.70 24.41 -10.63
CA TRP A 32 -0.29 23.40 -10.20
C TRP A 32 -0.73 22.44 -11.32
N ARG A 33 -0.55 22.79 -12.61
CA ARG A 33 -0.94 21.96 -13.76
C ARG A 33 0.11 20.88 -14.10
N VAL A 34 1.35 21.06 -13.68
CA VAL A 34 2.48 20.18 -13.99
C VAL A 34 2.27 18.73 -13.51
N PRO A 35 1.79 18.47 -12.28
CA PRO A 35 1.50 17.10 -11.83
C PRO A 35 0.45 16.39 -12.69
N PHE A 36 -0.56 17.12 -13.17
CA PHE A 36 -1.62 16.56 -14.03
C PHE A 36 -1.09 16.18 -15.41
N LEU A 37 -0.28 17.03 -16.03
CA LEU A 37 0.31 16.76 -17.36
C LEU A 37 1.27 15.57 -17.31
N LEU A 38 2.06 15.44 -16.25
CA LEU A 38 2.92 14.28 -16.03
C LEU A 38 2.12 13.02 -15.73
N GLY A 39 1.00 13.14 -15.01
CA GLY A 39 0.03 12.07 -14.85
C GLY A 39 -0.49 11.55 -16.19
N VAL A 40 -0.87 12.45 -17.11
CA VAL A 40 -1.32 12.09 -18.48
C VAL A 40 -0.21 11.37 -19.26
N LEU A 41 1.03 11.86 -19.19
CA LEU A 41 2.18 11.22 -19.84
C LEU A 41 2.40 9.79 -19.33
N LEU A 42 2.40 9.61 -18.00
CA LEU A 42 2.57 8.29 -17.37
C LEU A 42 1.43 7.34 -17.72
N LEU A 43 0.19 7.86 -17.81
CA LEU A 43 -0.97 7.10 -18.25
C LEU A 43 -0.81 6.64 -19.70
N GLY A 44 -0.30 7.52 -20.58
CA GLY A 44 0.03 7.20 -21.96
C GLY A 44 1.11 6.12 -22.09
N VAL A 45 2.20 6.24 -21.33
CA VAL A 45 3.27 5.21 -21.29
C VAL A 45 2.73 3.88 -20.76
N GLY A 46 1.95 3.91 -19.68
CA GLY A 46 1.30 2.72 -19.12
C GLY A 46 0.36 2.05 -20.12
N MET A 47 -0.41 2.84 -20.88
CA MET A 47 -1.31 2.35 -21.91
C MET A 47 -0.53 1.76 -23.10
N PHE A 48 0.55 2.40 -23.54
CA PHE A 48 1.41 1.92 -24.61
C PHE A 48 2.05 0.57 -24.27
N ILE A 49 2.58 0.42 -23.05
CA ILE A 49 3.12 -0.85 -22.56
C ILE A 49 2.00 -1.91 -22.55
N ARG A 50 0.82 -1.56 -22.04
CA ARG A 50 -0.32 -2.48 -21.97
C ARG A 50 -0.81 -2.95 -23.34
N LEU A 51 -0.70 -2.11 -24.37
CA LEU A 51 -1.06 -2.43 -25.75
C LEU A 51 0.01 -3.29 -26.46
N LYS A 52 1.28 -3.21 -26.05
CA LYS A 52 2.39 -3.97 -26.66
C LYS A 52 2.71 -5.29 -25.96
N ILE A 53 2.19 -5.54 -24.76
CA ILE A 53 2.25 -6.87 -24.14
C ILE A 53 1.27 -7.77 -24.90
N ILE A 54 1.81 -8.53 -25.86
CA ILE A 54 1.11 -9.61 -26.54
C ILE A 54 0.62 -10.59 -25.46
N GLU A 55 -0.70 -10.83 -25.39
CA GLU A 55 -1.26 -11.81 -24.47
C GLU A 55 -0.53 -13.15 -24.67
N SER A 56 -0.04 -13.74 -23.57
CA SER A 56 0.69 -15.00 -23.63
C SER A 56 -0.14 -16.06 -24.38
N PRO A 57 0.47 -16.89 -25.25
CA PRO A 57 -0.24 -17.95 -25.99
C PRO A 57 -1.01 -18.92 -25.07
N VAL A 58 -0.62 -19.03 -23.80
CA VAL A 58 -1.34 -19.77 -22.75
C VAL A 58 -2.71 -19.14 -22.44
N PHE A 59 -2.82 -17.82 -22.47
CA PHE A 59 -4.05 -17.07 -22.23
C PHE A 59 -5.03 -17.19 -23.42
N THR A 60 -4.50 -17.19 -24.65
CA THR A 60 -5.28 -17.37 -25.88
C THR A 60 -5.85 -18.79 -25.99
N GLN A 61 -5.07 -19.82 -25.63
CA GLN A 61 -5.55 -21.21 -25.59
C GLN A 61 -6.60 -21.43 -24.49
N ALA A 62 -6.43 -20.85 -23.30
CA ALA A 62 -7.41 -20.95 -22.22
C ALA A 62 -8.77 -20.31 -22.60
N LYS A 63 -8.76 -19.18 -23.31
CA LYS A 63 -9.96 -18.48 -23.77
C LYS A 63 -10.74 -19.25 -24.84
N ALA A 64 -10.05 -20.11 -25.60
CA ALA A 64 -10.65 -20.96 -26.63
C ALA A 64 -11.24 -22.27 -26.08
N GLN A 65 -10.75 -22.75 -24.93
CA GLN A 65 -11.19 -24.03 -24.34
C GLN A 65 -12.26 -23.87 -23.26
N ASP A 66 -12.33 -22.72 -22.59
CA ASP A 66 -13.34 -22.47 -21.55
C ASP A 66 -13.60 -20.96 -21.48
N ALA A 67 -14.73 -20.51 -22.07
CA ALA A 67 -15.18 -19.14 -21.91
C ALA A 67 -15.70 -18.99 -20.48
N GLY A 68 -14.79 -18.69 -19.54
CA GLY A 68 -15.07 -18.60 -18.11
C GLY A 68 -16.36 -17.83 -17.77
N PRO A 69 -16.89 -18.03 -16.55
CA PRO A 69 -18.25 -17.62 -16.20
C PRO A 69 -18.54 -16.15 -16.52
N LYS A 70 -19.71 -15.89 -17.15
CA LYS A 70 -20.17 -14.56 -17.60
C LYS A 70 -20.24 -13.49 -16.50
N VAL A 71 -20.22 -13.89 -15.22
CA VAL A 71 -20.25 -12.98 -14.06
C VAL A 71 -19.25 -13.46 -13.00
N PRO A 72 -17.93 -13.27 -13.24
CA PRO A 72 -16.89 -13.87 -12.41
C PRO A 72 -16.83 -13.26 -11.00
N ILE A 73 -17.42 -12.08 -10.79
CA ILE A 73 -17.50 -11.42 -9.47
C ILE A 73 -18.44 -12.17 -8.51
N PHE A 74 -19.65 -12.48 -8.96
CA PHE A 74 -20.63 -13.20 -8.16
C PHE A 74 -20.21 -14.65 -7.92
N ALA A 75 -19.57 -15.28 -8.90
CA ALA A 75 -18.98 -16.61 -8.74
C ALA A 75 -17.92 -16.63 -7.63
N VAL A 76 -17.02 -15.64 -7.57
CA VAL A 76 -16.01 -15.56 -6.49
C VAL A 76 -16.64 -15.37 -5.12
N LEU A 77 -17.63 -14.48 -4.99
CA LEU A 77 -18.31 -14.23 -3.71
C LEU A 77 -19.12 -15.44 -3.23
N ARG A 78 -19.68 -16.22 -4.16
CA ARG A 78 -20.46 -17.42 -3.87
C ARG A 78 -19.58 -18.64 -3.58
N ASP A 79 -18.56 -18.86 -4.41
CA ASP A 79 -17.78 -20.10 -4.42
C ASP A 79 -16.52 -19.99 -3.54
N HIS A 80 -16.03 -18.78 -3.26
CA HIS A 80 -14.83 -18.52 -2.44
C HIS A 80 -14.98 -17.42 -1.38
N PRO A 81 -16.11 -17.33 -0.62
CA PRO A 81 -16.35 -16.26 0.35
C PRO A 81 -15.27 -16.18 1.44
N ARG A 82 -14.74 -17.32 1.89
CA ARG A 82 -13.66 -17.38 2.88
C ARG A 82 -12.39 -16.69 2.37
N ASN A 83 -11.96 -16.98 1.14
CA ASN A 83 -10.74 -16.39 0.59
C ASN A 83 -10.90 -14.89 0.34
N VAL A 84 -12.11 -14.42 0.01
CA VAL A 84 -12.42 -13.00 -0.07
C VAL A 84 -12.26 -12.33 1.29
N LEU A 85 -12.85 -12.88 2.36
CA LEU A 85 -12.74 -12.33 3.71
C LEU A 85 -11.28 -12.33 4.22
N LEU A 86 -10.52 -13.38 3.95
CA LEU A 86 -9.10 -13.46 4.33
C LEU A 86 -8.25 -12.43 3.55
N ALA A 87 -8.49 -12.26 2.24
CA ALA A 87 -7.80 -11.26 1.45
C ALA A 87 -8.15 -9.82 1.87
N MET A 88 -9.42 -9.56 2.20
CA MET A 88 -9.85 -8.29 2.78
C MET A 88 -9.17 -8.04 4.12
N GLY A 89 -9.21 -9.03 5.03
CA GLY A 89 -8.54 -9.02 6.32
C GLY A 89 -7.05 -8.71 6.23
N ALA A 90 -6.36 -9.33 5.28
CA ALA A 90 -4.94 -9.13 5.04
C ALA A 90 -4.60 -7.67 4.68
N ARG A 91 -5.49 -6.97 3.97
CA ARG A 91 -5.26 -5.59 3.53
C ARG A 91 -5.48 -4.51 4.59
N PHE A 92 -6.07 -4.83 5.74
CA PHE A 92 -6.38 -3.82 6.75
C PHE A 92 -5.15 -3.09 7.26
N ALA A 93 -4.17 -3.81 7.79
CA ALA A 93 -2.94 -3.20 8.29
C ALA A 93 -2.13 -2.58 7.16
N GLU A 94 -1.99 -3.28 6.03
CA GLU A 94 -1.20 -2.78 4.90
C GLU A 94 -1.69 -1.40 4.45
N ASN A 95 -3.01 -1.22 4.24
CA ASN A 95 -3.54 0.10 3.85
C ASN A 95 -3.47 1.12 4.99
N ALA A 96 -3.89 0.75 6.20
CA ALA A 96 -3.92 1.68 7.32
C ALA A 96 -2.53 2.26 7.60
N PHE A 97 -1.51 1.42 7.73
CA PHE A 97 -0.14 1.89 7.98
C PHE A 97 0.41 2.71 6.81
N PHE A 98 0.15 2.33 5.56
CA PHE A 98 0.59 3.11 4.40
C PHE A 98 0.06 4.54 4.45
N TYR A 99 -1.24 4.72 4.70
CA TYR A 99 -1.85 6.05 4.78
C TYR A 99 -1.38 6.84 6.01
N ILE A 100 -1.12 6.19 7.13
CA ILE A 100 -0.54 6.88 8.29
C ILE A 100 0.88 7.40 7.97
N PHE A 101 1.72 6.58 7.34
CA PHE A 101 3.10 6.95 7.03
C PHE A 101 3.25 7.95 5.89
N THR A 102 2.27 8.06 4.99
CA THR A 102 2.37 8.91 3.80
C THR A 102 1.47 10.14 3.85
N VAL A 103 0.33 10.06 4.52
CA VAL A 103 -0.70 11.12 4.55
C VAL A 103 -0.84 11.70 5.94
N LEU A 104 -1.14 10.89 6.95
CA LEU A 104 -1.37 11.41 8.31
C LEU A 104 -0.09 12.06 8.87
N VAL A 105 1.09 11.50 8.60
CA VAL A 105 2.35 12.09 9.10
C VAL A 105 2.54 13.54 8.62
N LEU A 106 2.03 13.89 7.44
CA LEU A 106 2.08 15.24 6.91
C LEU A 106 1.15 16.17 7.68
N SER A 107 -0.11 15.79 7.87
CA SER A 107 -1.08 16.62 8.60
C SER A 107 -0.74 16.70 10.09
N TYR A 108 -0.50 15.57 10.75
CA TYR A 108 -0.11 15.50 12.16
C TYR A 108 1.21 16.25 12.44
N GLY A 109 2.22 16.04 11.60
CA GLY A 109 3.51 16.70 11.79
C GLY A 109 3.44 18.21 11.60
N SER A 110 2.72 18.68 10.57
CA SER A 110 2.64 20.11 10.25
C SER A 110 1.64 20.86 11.12
N GLN A 111 0.42 20.36 11.26
CA GLN A 111 -0.68 21.06 11.93
C GLN A 111 -0.65 20.88 13.45
N GLN A 112 -0.25 19.71 13.95
CA GLN A 112 -0.30 19.38 15.38
C GLN A 112 1.05 19.58 16.07
N LEU A 113 2.15 19.29 15.38
CA LEU A 113 3.50 19.42 15.93
C LEU A 113 4.27 20.66 15.41
N GLY A 114 3.70 21.41 14.45
CA GLY A 114 4.29 22.65 13.92
C GLY A 114 5.55 22.43 13.10
N MET A 115 5.79 21.22 12.59
CA MET A 115 6.99 20.91 11.83
C MET A 115 6.90 21.43 10.38
N PRO A 116 8.03 21.83 9.75
CA PRO A 116 8.02 22.28 8.36
C PRO A 116 7.51 21.21 7.41
N GLN A 117 6.52 21.54 6.57
CA GLN A 117 5.91 20.60 5.62
C GLN A 117 6.95 20.01 4.64
N ALA A 118 7.91 20.82 4.18
CA ALA A 118 8.99 20.37 3.31
C ALA A 118 9.84 19.25 3.94
N MET A 119 10.08 19.30 5.26
CA MET A 119 10.82 18.26 5.97
C MET A 119 10.05 16.94 6.00
N LEU A 120 8.75 16.99 6.28
CA LEU A 120 7.88 15.81 6.31
C LEU A 120 7.74 15.18 4.91
N LEU A 121 7.64 16.01 3.87
CA LEU A 121 7.65 15.54 2.48
C LEU A 121 8.96 14.86 2.12
N ASN A 122 10.10 15.42 2.54
CA ASN A 122 11.40 14.78 2.33
C ASN A 122 11.49 13.43 3.07
N ALA A 123 10.95 13.32 4.29
CA ALA A 123 10.88 12.05 5.02
C ALA A 123 10.07 10.99 4.24
N VAL A 124 8.90 11.36 3.73
CA VAL A 124 8.06 10.47 2.90
C VAL A 124 8.77 10.12 1.60
N LEU A 125 9.44 11.05 0.94
CA LEU A 125 10.17 10.80 -0.29
C LEU A 125 11.32 9.80 -0.08
N ILE A 126 12.16 10.03 0.93
CA ILE A 126 13.28 9.14 1.26
C ILE A 126 12.74 7.75 1.61
N GLY A 127 11.70 7.67 2.45
CA GLY A 127 11.06 6.42 2.80
C GLY A 127 10.48 5.68 1.59
N SER A 128 9.84 6.41 0.66
CA SER A 128 9.31 5.85 -0.58
C SER A 128 10.40 5.32 -1.51
N ALA A 129 11.55 5.99 -1.56
CA ALA A 129 12.71 5.57 -2.36
C ALA A 129 13.28 4.25 -1.84
N VAL A 130 13.41 4.14 -0.51
CA VAL A 130 13.83 2.90 0.14
C VAL A 130 12.79 1.81 -0.06
N GLN A 131 11.50 2.14 0.06
CA GLN A 131 10.40 1.20 -0.16
C GLN A 131 10.39 0.62 -1.58
N LEU A 132 10.71 1.43 -2.60
CA LEU A 132 10.81 0.97 -4.00
C LEU A 132 11.79 -0.21 -4.13
N VAL A 133 12.91 -0.16 -3.40
CA VAL A 133 13.92 -1.23 -3.40
C VAL A 133 13.50 -2.36 -2.46
N ALA A 134 12.91 -2.06 -1.31
CA ALA A 134 12.48 -3.06 -0.34
C ALA A 134 11.38 -4.01 -0.88
N ILE A 135 10.46 -3.50 -1.69
CA ILE A 135 9.36 -4.29 -2.28
C ILE A 135 9.85 -5.51 -3.08
N PRO A 136 10.72 -5.37 -4.10
CA PRO A 136 11.25 -6.54 -4.81
C PRO A 136 12.12 -7.42 -3.91
N CYS A 137 12.85 -6.86 -2.93
CA CYS A 137 13.61 -7.66 -1.96
C CYS A 137 12.71 -8.57 -1.12
N PHE A 138 11.61 -8.06 -0.58
CA PHE A 138 10.63 -8.86 0.18
C PHE A 138 9.82 -9.79 -0.72
N GLY A 139 9.56 -9.39 -1.97
CA GLY A 139 9.01 -10.28 -3.00
C GLY A 139 9.92 -11.52 -3.19
N ALA A 140 11.20 -11.30 -3.47
CA ALA A 140 12.18 -12.37 -3.65
C ALA A 140 12.41 -13.19 -2.36
N LEU A 141 12.38 -12.55 -1.20
CA LEU A 141 12.45 -13.26 0.08
C LEU A 141 11.25 -14.20 0.25
N SER A 142 10.05 -13.73 -0.12
CA SER A 142 8.84 -14.53 -0.02
C SER A 142 8.81 -15.70 -1.01
N ASP A 143 9.52 -15.60 -2.14
CA ASP A 143 9.75 -16.74 -3.04
C ASP A 143 10.61 -17.83 -2.38
N ARG A 144 11.49 -17.47 -1.45
CA ARG A 144 12.40 -18.42 -0.77
C ARG A 144 11.81 -19.06 0.48
N ILE A 145 11.17 -18.26 1.34
CA ILE A 145 10.73 -18.72 2.67
C ILE A 145 9.21 -18.87 2.82
N GLY A 146 8.44 -18.44 1.82
CA GLY A 146 6.98 -18.49 1.84
C GLY A 146 6.32 -17.12 1.79
N ARG A 147 5.11 -17.05 1.22
CA ARG A 147 4.34 -15.79 1.17
C ARG A 147 3.85 -15.40 2.56
N ARG A 148 3.32 -16.39 3.29
CA ARG A 148 2.67 -16.17 4.57
C ARG A 148 3.66 -15.77 5.67
N PRO A 149 4.84 -16.40 5.84
CA PRO A 149 5.84 -15.97 6.82
C PRO A 149 6.33 -14.54 6.63
N VAL A 150 6.60 -14.12 5.39
CA VAL A 150 7.06 -12.75 5.11
C VAL A 150 5.96 -11.74 5.42
N TYR A 151 4.72 -12.04 5.01
CA TYR A 151 3.58 -11.17 5.28
C TYR A 151 3.29 -11.06 6.80
N LEU A 152 3.28 -12.18 7.53
CA LEU A 152 3.09 -12.21 8.99
C LEU A 152 4.23 -11.47 9.70
N GLY A 153 5.47 -11.62 9.24
CA GLY A 153 6.62 -10.89 9.78
C GLY A 153 6.46 -9.38 9.64
N GLY A 154 6.04 -8.91 8.47
CA GLY A 154 5.73 -7.49 8.24
C GLY A 154 4.59 -6.98 9.13
N ALA A 155 3.49 -7.74 9.21
CA ALA A 155 2.33 -7.38 10.03
C ALA A 155 2.66 -7.34 11.54
N LEU A 156 3.44 -8.31 12.04
CA LEU A 156 3.90 -8.35 13.42
C LEU A 156 4.86 -7.21 13.72
N PHE A 157 5.78 -6.92 12.80
CA PHE A 157 6.68 -5.78 12.92
C PHE A 157 5.90 -4.48 13.04
N LEU A 158 4.93 -4.22 12.16
CA LEU A 158 4.12 -3.01 12.20
C LEU A 158 3.23 -2.92 13.45
N LEU A 159 2.70 -4.05 13.94
CA LEU A 159 1.98 -4.10 15.22
C LEU A 159 2.85 -3.56 16.35
N LEU A 160 4.10 -4.03 16.44
CA LEU A 160 5.04 -3.60 17.47
C LEU A 160 5.55 -2.17 17.23
N PHE A 161 5.63 -1.74 15.97
CA PHE A 161 6.14 -0.44 15.58
C PHE A 161 5.10 0.70 15.66
N ALA A 162 3.81 0.38 15.86
CA ALA A 162 2.73 1.38 15.90
C ALA A 162 2.98 2.50 16.93
N PHE A 163 3.32 2.17 18.18
CA PHE A 163 3.68 3.16 19.21
C PHE A 163 5.06 3.80 18.99
N PRO A 164 6.13 3.02 18.75
CA PRO A 164 7.45 3.58 18.44
C PRO A 164 7.43 4.61 17.32
N PHE A 165 6.64 4.40 16.27
CA PHE A 165 6.47 5.37 15.20
C PHE A 165 6.06 6.75 15.74
N PHE A 166 4.97 6.82 16.51
CA PHE A 166 4.51 8.10 17.04
C PHE A 166 5.47 8.70 18.06
N TRP A 167 6.13 7.90 18.89
CA TRP A 167 7.17 8.39 19.81
C TRP A 167 8.33 9.04 19.07
N MET A 168 8.79 8.45 17.96
CA MET A 168 9.84 9.03 17.12
C MET A 168 9.38 10.33 16.47
N ILE A 169 8.13 10.41 15.99
CA ILE A 169 7.56 11.63 15.39
C ILE A 169 7.40 12.75 16.43
N GLU A 170 6.95 12.43 17.64
CA GLU A 170 6.77 13.39 18.73
C GLU A 170 8.08 14.02 19.22
N THR A 171 9.24 13.41 18.96
CA THR A 171 10.55 14.03 19.25
C THR A 171 10.79 15.31 18.46
N ARG A 172 10.11 15.49 17.31
CA ARG A 172 10.32 16.59 16.35
C ARG A 172 11.75 16.67 15.79
N GLN A 173 12.60 15.69 16.07
CA GLN A 173 13.95 15.63 15.55
C GLN A 173 13.91 15.11 14.12
N VAL A 174 14.42 15.91 13.18
CA VAL A 174 14.37 15.62 11.73
C VAL A 174 14.89 14.22 11.41
N GLY A 175 16.04 13.83 11.98
CA GLY A 175 16.62 12.50 11.75
C GLY A 175 15.72 11.35 12.22
N LEU A 176 15.10 11.48 13.41
CA LEU A 176 14.19 10.46 13.94
C LEU A 176 12.89 10.39 13.16
N VAL A 177 12.35 11.53 12.72
CA VAL A 177 11.15 11.58 11.87
C VAL A 177 11.38 10.85 10.54
N ILE A 178 12.50 11.15 9.86
CA ILE A 178 12.87 10.47 8.61
C ILE A 178 13.04 8.97 8.87
N LEU A 179 13.77 8.60 9.91
CA LEU A 179 14.01 7.20 10.25
C LEU A 179 12.70 6.45 10.55
N ALA A 180 11.75 7.08 11.25
CA ALA A 180 10.46 6.49 11.57
C ALA A 180 9.67 6.15 10.30
N VAL A 181 9.62 7.08 9.35
CA VAL A 181 8.91 6.88 8.07
C VAL A 181 9.62 5.81 7.23
N VAL A 182 10.94 5.84 7.14
CA VAL A 182 11.74 4.84 6.41
C VAL A 182 11.51 3.44 6.98
N ILE A 183 11.68 3.26 8.29
CA ILE A 183 11.50 1.98 8.98
C ILE A 183 10.06 1.48 8.81
N GLY A 184 9.07 2.37 8.97
CA GLY A 184 7.67 2.04 8.77
C GLY A 184 7.38 1.54 7.34
N LEU A 185 7.91 2.22 6.33
CA LEU A 185 7.72 1.82 4.93
C LEU A 185 8.48 0.55 4.54
N ILE A 186 9.61 0.24 5.16
CA ILE A 186 10.29 -1.07 5.03
C ILE A 186 9.40 -2.18 5.61
N GLY A 187 8.85 -1.98 6.81
CA GLY A 187 7.92 -2.94 7.42
C GLY A 187 6.67 -3.17 6.56
N HIS A 188 6.12 -2.09 6.00
CA HIS A 188 5.04 -2.15 5.05
C HIS A 188 5.42 -2.89 3.75
N ALA A 189 6.64 -2.72 3.24
CA ALA A 189 7.12 -3.43 2.05
C ALA A 189 7.13 -4.95 2.23
N ALA A 190 7.36 -5.46 3.44
CA ALA A 190 7.29 -6.89 3.76
C ALA A 190 5.88 -7.46 3.58
N MET A 191 4.84 -6.66 3.77
CA MET A 191 3.46 -7.06 3.47
C MET A 191 3.13 -6.84 1.99
N TYR A 192 3.47 -5.65 1.47
CA TYR A 192 3.07 -5.26 0.12
C TYR A 192 3.74 -6.11 -0.96
N GLY A 193 5.04 -6.40 -0.84
CA GLY A 193 5.84 -7.14 -1.82
C GLY A 193 5.32 -8.54 -2.18
N PRO A 194 5.03 -9.44 -1.22
CA PRO A 194 4.43 -10.74 -1.52
C PRO A 194 2.95 -10.67 -1.93
N GLN A 195 2.24 -9.56 -1.65
CA GLN A 195 0.77 -9.54 -1.65
C GLN A 195 0.13 -9.91 -2.99
N ALA A 196 0.67 -9.40 -4.11
CA ALA A 196 0.09 -9.71 -5.42
C ALA A 196 0.21 -11.21 -5.76
N ALA A 197 1.36 -11.81 -5.46
CA ALA A 197 1.57 -13.24 -5.66
C ALA A 197 0.67 -14.05 -4.70
N PHE A 198 0.70 -13.71 -3.41
CA PHE A 198 -0.09 -14.36 -2.37
C PHE A 198 -1.59 -14.39 -2.70
N PHE A 199 -2.17 -13.26 -3.08
CA PHE A 199 -3.59 -13.19 -3.42
C PHE A 199 -3.89 -13.95 -4.72
N SER A 200 -3.03 -13.84 -5.73
CA SER A 200 -3.22 -14.56 -6.98
C SER A 200 -3.18 -16.09 -6.79
N GLU A 201 -2.38 -16.57 -5.85
CA GLU A 201 -2.27 -17.99 -5.52
C GLU A 201 -3.45 -18.44 -4.65
N LEU A 202 -3.96 -17.58 -3.76
CA LEU A 202 -5.11 -17.86 -2.87
C LEU A 202 -6.45 -18.08 -3.63
N PHE A 203 -6.66 -17.40 -4.76
CA PHE A 203 -7.91 -17.50 -5.55
C PHE A 203 -7.86 -18.56 -6.68
N GLY A 204 -6.76 -19.29 -6.84
CA GLY A 204 -6.60 -20.30 -7.90
C GLY A 204 -6.58 -19.73 -9.32
N THR A 205 -6.38 -20.58 -10.33
CA THR A 205 -6.19 -20.18 -11.74
C THR A 205 -7.48 -19.72 -12.44
N ARG A 206 -8.65 -20.25 -12.06
CA ARG A 206 -9.94 -20.00 -12.75
C ARG A 206 -10.55 -18.63 -12.49
N VAL A 207 -10.26 -17.99 -11.36
CA VAL A 207 -10.85 -16.68 -10.99
C VAL A 207 -9.81 -15.65 -10.56
N ARG A 208 -8.53 -15.91 -10.86
CA ARG A 208 -7.36 -15.12 -10.42
C ARG A 208 -7.50 -13.61 -10.67
N TYR A 209 -8.01 -13.22 -11.83
CA TYR A 209 -8.10 -11.81 -12.22
C TYR A 209 -9.29 -11.09 -11.55
N SER A 210 -10.46 -11.73 -11.50
CA SER A 210 -11.68 -11.15 -10.93
C SER A 210 -11.70 -11.21 -9.40
N GLY A 211 -11.21 -12.30 -8.80
CA GLY A 211 -11.12 -12.46 -7.34
C GLY A 211 -10.05 -11.56 -6.73
N ALA A 212 -8.89 -11.42 -7.37
CA ALA A 212 -7.91 -10.42 -6.95
C ALA A 212 -8.51 -9.01 -7.05
N SER A 213 -9.11 -8.64 -8.18
CA SER A 213 -9.71 -7.31 -8.36
C SER A 213 -10.81 -7.00 -7.34
N LEU A 214 -11.64 -7.98 -6.96
CA LEU A 214 -12.62 -7.82 -5.89
C LEU A 214 -12.00 -7.66 -4.51
N GLY A 215 -10.99 -8.47 -4.16
CA GLY A 215 -10.26 -8.30 -2.90
C GLY A 215 -9.62 -6.91 -2.82
N TYR A 216 -9.07 -6.42 -3.94
CA TYR A 216 -8.55 -5.06 -4.07
C TYR A 216 -9.65 -4.00 -3.89
N GLN A 217 -10.80 -4.15 -4.57
CA GLN A 217 -11.87 -3.15 -4.59
C GLN A 217 -12.75 -3.15 -3.34
N LEU A 218 -12.90 -4.28 -2.63
CA LEU A 218 -13.69 -4.34 -1.40
C LEU A 218 -12.87 -3.93 -0.17
N ALA A 219 -11.56 -4.16 -0.17
CA ALA A 219 -10.67 -3.70 0.90
C ALA A 219 -10.37 -2.20 0.80
N SER A 220 -10.27 -1.64 -0.40
CA SER A 220 -9.80 -0.27 -0.62
C SER A 220 -10.67 0.83 0.03
N PRO A 221 -12.01 0.78 -0.01
CA PRO A 221 -12.87 1.77 0.64
C PRO A 221 -12.91 1.62 2.17
N LEU A 222 -13.06 0.39 2.67
CA LEU A 222 -13.31 0.14 4.11
C LEU A 222 -12.03 0.18 4.96
N ALA A 223 -10.87 -0.19 4.40
CA ALA A 223 -9.62 -0.25 5.14
C ALA A 223 -8.63 0.88 4.81
N GLY A 224 -8.66 1.39 3.58
CA GLY A 224 -7.65 2.35 3.10
C GLY A 224 -8.11 3.79 3.14
N GLY A 225 -9.13 4.13 2.35
CA GLY A 225 -9.55 5.52 2.17
C GLY A 225 -10.07 6.18 3.45
N MET A 226 -10.65 5.40 4.37
CA MET A 226 -11.18 5.92 5.64
C MET A 226 -10.13 6.01 6.75
N ALA A 227 -8.94 5.41 6.60
CA ALA A 227 -7.96 5.35 7.68
C ALA A 227 -7.49 6.75 8.15
N PRO A 228 -7.15 7.71 7.26
CA PRO A 228 -6.84 9.08 7.68
C PRO A 228 -8.02 9.78 8.38
N LEU A 229 -9.26 9.59 7.90
CA LEU A 229 -10.44 10.21 8.51
C LEU A 229 -10.69 9.69 9.93
N ILE A 230 -10.61 8.36 10.11
CA ILE A 230 -10.71 7.73 11.43
C ILE A 230 -9.58 8.23 12.32
N ALA A 231 -8.35 8.26 11.82
CA ALA A 231 -7.19 8.68 12.58
C ALA A 231 -7.27 10.16 13.01
N THR A 232 -7.72 11.06 12.13
CA THR A 232 -7.98 12.47 12.48
C THR A 232 -9.07 12.57 13.55
N ALA A 233 -10.19 11.86 13.40
CA ALA A 233 -11.25 11.87 14.40
C ALA A 233 -10.78 11.32 15.76
N LEU A 234 -9.88 10.32 15.76
CA LEU A 234 -9.27 9.79 16.98
C LEU A 234 -8.29 10.78 17.62
N LEU A 235 -7.51 11.52 16.82
CA LEU A 235 -6.64 12.60 17.30
C LEU A 235 -7.42 13.74 17.93
N ASP A 236 -8.55 14.14 17.33
CA ASP A 236 -9.38 15.21 17.86
C ASP A 236 -9.94 14.85 19.24
N ARG A 237 -10.35 13.58 19.43
CA ARG A 237 -10.86 13.08 20.72
C ARG A 237 -9.83 13.06 21.84
N THR A 238 -8.54 13.02 21.51
CA THR A 238 -7.45 12.96 22.49
C THR A 238 -6.75 14.30 22.67
N GLY A 239 -7.26 15.38 22.08
CA GLY A 239 -6.63 16.69 22.09
C GLY A 239 -5.29 16.70 21.35
N GLY A 240 -5.16 15.92 20.28
CA GLY A 240 -3.96 15.80 19.45
C GLY A 240 -2.97 14.72 19.87
N LYS A 241 -3.25 13.90 20.90
CA LYS A 241 -2.35 12.81 21.30
C LYS A 241 -2.56 11.56 20.44
N PRO A 242 -1.53 10.98 19.81
CA PRO A 242 -1.70 9.94 18.78
C PRO A 242 -1.97 8.53 19.32
N TRP A 243 -2.05 8.33 20.63
CA TRP A 243 -2.16 6.99 21.21
C TRP A 243 -3.40 6.20 20.75
N LEU A 244 -4.55 6.86 20.52
CA LEU A 244 -5.72 6.19 19.95
C LEU A 244 -5.49 5.76 18.50
N VAL A 245 -4.72 6.52 17.72
CA VAL A 245 -4.34 6.14 16.36
C VAL A 245 -3.40 4.93 16.40
N ALA A 246 -2.45 4.89 17.34
CA ALA A 246 -1.58 3.73 17.55
C ALA A 246 -2.39 2.47 17.92
N VAL A 247 -3.39 2.59 18.80
CA VAL A 247 -4.31 1.49 19.14
C VAL A 247 -5.11 1.04 17.91
N TYR A 248 -5.65 1.98 17.13
CA TYR A 248 -6.33 1.67 15.87
C TYR A 248 -5.42 0.86 14.92
N LEU A 249 -4.17 1.28 14.75
CA LEU A 249 -3.19 0.56 13.93
C LEU A 249 -2.90 -0.85 14.45
N ILE A 250 -2.80 -1.04 15.77
CA ILE A 250 -2.66 -2.37 16.38
C ILE A 250 -3.89 -3.23 16.08
N VAL A 251 -5.10 -2.70 16.20
CA VAL A 251 -6.33 -3.45 15.86
C VAL A 251 -6.31 -3.88 14.39
N MET A 252 -5.91 -2.99 13.47
CA MET A 252 -5.77 -3.33 12.05
C MET A 252 -4.71 -4.43 11.84
N ALA A 253 -3.55 -4.33 12.52
CA ALA A 253 -2.50 -5.34 12.49
C ALA A 253 -2.97 -6.70 13.00
N VAL A 254 -3.73 -6.74 14.09
CA VAL A 254 -4.30 -7.98 14.64
C VAL A 254 -5.29 -8.61 13.66
N ILE A 255 -6.18 -7.83 13.06
CA ILE A 255 -7.13 -8.33 12.04
C ILE A 255 -6.35 -8.97 10.88
N THR A 256 -5.32 -8.30 10.40
CA THR A 256 -4.46 -8.81 9.33
C THR A 256 -3.68 -10.05 9.74
N LEU A 257 -3.09 -10.09 10.93
CA LEU A 257 -2.38 -11.26 11.45
C LEU A 257 -3.31 -12.47 11.54
N VAL A 258 -4.53 -12.31 12.08
CA VAL A 258 -5.52 -13.39 12.16
C VAL A 258 -5.93 -13.86 10.76
N ALA A 259 -6.22 -12.94 9.85
CA ALA A 259 -6.61 -13.29 8.48
C ALA A 259 -5.50 -14.03 7.72
N VAL A 260 -4.28 -13.54 7.79
CA VAL A 260 -3.13 -14.16 7.11
C VAL A 260 -2.71 -15.47 7.80
N TRP A 261 -2.92 -15.59 9.12
CA TRP A 261 -2.70 -16.84 9.84
C TRP A 261 -3.73 -17.91 9.48
N LEU A 262 -4.99 -17.53 9.22
CA LEU A 262 -6.02 -18.46 8.76
C LEU A 262 -5.94 -18.78 7.26
N ALA A 263 -5.19 -17.99 6.49
CA ALA A 263 -4.90 -18.25 5.09
C ALA A 263 -3.86 -19.38 4.92
N GLU A 264 -4.04 -20.18 3.87
CA GLU A 264 -3.11 -21.25 3.54
C GLU A 264 -1.80 -20.68 2.99
N GLU A 265 -0.67 -21.35 3.25
CA GLU A 265 0.59 -21.03 2.58
C GLU A 265 0.50 -21.44 1.10
N THR A 266 1.00 -20.56 0.23
CA THR A 266 0.83 -20.69 -1.21
C THR A 266 2.14 -20.95 -1.97
N ASN A 267 3.31 -20.69 -1.36
CA ASN A 267 4.63 -20.90 -1.96
C ASN A 267 5.05 -22.38 -2.00
N LYS A 268 4.27 -23.23 -2.70
CA LYS A 268 4.61 -24.60 -3.16
C LYS A 268 3.41 -25.34 -3.75
N LYS A 269 2.22 -24.74 -3.83
CA LYS A 269 1.06 -25.31 -4.54
C LYS A 269 1.12 -25.15 -6.07
N ALA A 270 2.29 -24.77 -6.61
CA ALA A 270 2.55 -24.66 -8.04
C ALA A 270 3.71 -25.58 -8.44
N LEU A 271 3.54 -26.88 -8.19
CA LEU A 271 4.10 -27.97 -8.99
C LEU A 271 2.96 -28.94 -9.27
#